data_AF-A0A7J7K421-F1
#
_entry.id   AF-A0A7J7K421-F1
#
_cell.length_a   1.000
_cell.length_b   1.000
_cell.length_c   1.000
_cell.angle_alpha   90.00
_cell.angle_beta   90.00
_cell.angle_gamma   90.00
#
_symmetry.space_group_name_H-M   'P 1'
#
loop_
_entity.id
_entity.type
_entity.pdbx_description
1 polymer ?
#
loop_
_entity_poly.entity_id
_entity_poly.type
_entity_poly.pdbx_seq_one_letter_code
_entity_poly.pdbx_strand_id
1 'polypeptide(L)'
;MSCGVSLGPANRMFDLWIENLRYWLAQTVMQRVAKEIHNINRELRNIGSDETQIGEASVSALKNVAFVKNSFVPTLNNVIPYLEVSSNQDYLIKRISDLGNDGCLADFNWDGGCAHKGKPWEDHLPTDSAIVMHLLCTYLDSRFPANPKYPDGKAFSAQHFMAPQAKPNFDQHSDYLTIYQTKVNPPHYKVVIGNDIYDLPKGRNNLFHAILLFLHEIKTKHNGMLGNVAFGTSGINILWIMTHKYR
;
A
#
# COMPACT_ATOMS: atom_id res chain seq x y z
N MET A 1 20.50 14.59 34.28
CA MET A 1 19.54 13.59 34.79
C MET A 1 18.34 13.58 33.88
N SER A 2 18.35 12.72 32.87
CA SER A 2 17.24 12.53 31.92
C SER A 2 16.15 11.71 32.60
N CYS A 3 15.05 12.36 32.94
CA CYS A 3 13.86 11.71 33.46
C CYS A 3 13.27 10.84 32.33
N GLY A 4 13.50 9.53 32.41
CA GLY A 4 12.87 8.56 31.51
C GLY A 4 11.36 8.58 31.74
N VAL A 5 10.63 9.11 30.78
CA VAL A 5 9.16 9.02 30.76
C VAL A 5 8.82 7.54 30.64
N SER A 6 8.25 6.95 31.69
CA SER A 6 7.71 5.60 31.61
C SER A 6 6.54 5.60 30.64
N LEU A 7 6.75 5.08 29.43
CA LEU A 7 5.70 4.92 28.43
C LEU A 7 4.62 3.97 28.99
N GLY A 8 3.40 4.48 29.14
CA GLY A 8 2.26 3.75 29.69
C GLY A 8 1.82 2.55 28.82
N PRO A 9 0.97 1.65 29.35
CA PRO A 9 0.59 0.39 28.68
C PRO A 9 -0.08 0.58 27.32
N ALA A 10 -0.91 1.62 27.16
CA ALA A 10 -1.63 1.90 25.91
C ALA A 10 -0.69 2.30 24.76
N ASN A 11 0.37 3.07 25.05
CA ASN A 11 1.34 3.48 24.04
C ASN A 11 2.15 2.28 23.51
N ARG A 12 2.55 1.36 24.41
CA ARG A 12 3.27 0.14 24.02
C ARG A 12 2.44 -0.78 23.12
N MET A 13 1.14 -0.88 23.38
CA MET A 13 0.23 -1.68 22.56
C MET A 13 0.10 -1.08 21.14
N PHE A 14 0.00 0.24 21.06
CA PHE A 14 -0.10 0.93 19.78
C PHE A 14 1.18 0.81 18.94
N ASP A 15 2.35 0.94 19.58
CA ASP A 15 3.65 0.73 18.92
C ASP A 15 3.77 -0.71 18.37
N LEU A 16 3.32 -1.71 19.14
CA LEU A 16 3.28 -3.11 18.69
C LEU A 16 2.36 -3.30 17.47
N TRP A 17 1.21 -2.63 17.44
CA TRP A 17 0.31 -2.70 16.28
C TRP A 17 0.91 -2.06 15.03
N ILE A 18 1.65 -0.94 15.18
CA ILE A 18 2.40 -0.32 14.09
C ILE A 18 3.48 -1.29 13.59
N GLU A 19 4.24 -1.91 14.49
CA GLU A 19 5.27 -2.89 14.14
C GLU A 19 4.66 -4.08 13.38
N ASN A 20 3.59 -4.68 13.89
CA ASN A 20 2.88 -5.75 13.21
C ASN A 20 2.34 -5.35 11.83
N LEU A 21 1.82 -4.12 11.70
CA LEU A 21 1.36 -3.59 10.41
C LEU A 21 2.53 -3.49 9.42
N ARG A 22 3.67 -2.97 9.86
CA ARG A 22 4.88 -2.87 9.02
C ARG A 22 5.35 -4.25 8.57
N TYR A 23 5.36 -5.23 9.47
CA TYR A 23 5.65 -6.63 9.13
C TYR A 23 4.69 -7.18 8.08
N TRP A 24 3.39 -6.98 8.29
CA TRP A 24 2.37 -7.48 7.37
C TRP A 24 2.50 -6.84 5.98
N LEU A 25 2.70 -5.52 5.90
CA LEU A 25 2.89 -4.81 4.64
C LEU A 25 4.12 -5.34 3.90
N ALA A 26 5.28 -5.32 4.56
CA ALA A 26 6.54 -5.75 3.95
C ALA A 26 6.47 -7.20 3.42
N GLN A 27 5.98 -8.15 4.22
CA GLN A 27 5.96 -9.57 3.84
C GLN A 27 4.82 -9.95 2.90
N THR A 28 3.63 -9.40 3.11
CA THR A 28 2.42 -9.82 2.37
C THR A 28 2.28 -9.08 1.06
N VAL A 29 2.74 -7.82 1.00
CA VAL A 29 2.57 -6.98 -0.18
C VAL A 29 3.91 -6.79 -0.89
N MET A 30 4.86 -6.05 -0.29
CA MET A 30 6.07 -5.59 -0.98
C MET A 30 6.96 -6.75 -1.42
N GLN A 31 7.25 -7.69 -0.51
CA GLN A 31 8.12 -8.83 -0.81
C GLN A 31 7.50 -9.76 -1.86
N ARG A 32 6.17 -9.92 -1.87
CA ARG A 32 5.49 -10.75 -2.88
C ARG A 32 5.53 -10.09 -4.25
N VAL A 33 5.25 -8.78 -4.32
CA VAL A 33 5.35 -8.01 -5.56
C VAL A 33 6.78 -8.01 -6.09
N ALA A 34 7.79 -7.79 -5.24
CA ALA A 34 9.21 -7.84 -5.63
C ALA A 34 9.60 -9.21 -6.20
N LYS A 35 9.18 -10.32 -5.56
CA LYS A 35 9.43 -11.68 -6.05
C LYS A 35 8.75 -11.94 -7.39
N GLU A 36 7.51 -11.47 -7.56
CA GLU A 36 6.77 -11.66 -8.81
C GLU A 36 7.38 -10.85 -9.95
N ILE A 37 7.84 -9.63 -9.69
CA ILE A 37 8.60 -8.82 -10.65
C ILE A 37 9.86 -9.57 -11.12
N HIS A 38 10.61 -10.15 -10.18
CA HIS A 38 11.80 -10.92 -10.52
C HIS A 38 11.47 -12.14 -11.40
N ASN A 39 10.40 -12.86 -11.06
CA ASN A 39 9.93 -14.00 -11.86
C ASN A 39 9.52 -13.58 -13.26
N ILE A 40 8.69 -12.55 -13.39
CA ILE A 40 8.25 -12.01 -14.69
C ILE A 40 9.45 -11.58 -15.53
N ASN A 41 10.40 -10.85 -14.94
CA ASN A 41 11.60 -10.42 -15.65
C ASN A 41 12.43 -11.60 -16.16
N ARG A 42 12.51 -12.70 -15.41
CA ARG A 42 13.15 -13.94 -15.87
C ARG A 42 12.39 -14.55 -17.06
N GLU A 43 11.07 -14.64 -16.98
CA GLU A 43 10.26 -15.19 -18.09
C GLU A 43 10.35 -14.33 -19.36
N LEU A 44 10.39 -13.00 -19.22
CA LEU A 44 10.59 -12.08 -20.36
C LEU A 44 11.92 -12.31 -21.07
N ARG A 45 13.01 -12.56 -20.33
CA ARG A 45 14.31 -12.93 -20.92
C ARG A 45 14.24 -14.29 -21.63
N ASN A 46 13.57 -15.26 -21.03
CA ASN A 46 13.45 -16.61 -21.61
C ASN A 46 12.73 -16.60 -22.97
N ILE A 47 11.82 -15.66 -23.19
CA ILE A 47 11.11 -15.47 -24.47
C ILE A 47 11.75 -14.40 -25.37
N GLY A 48 12.99 -13.99 -25.08
CA GLY A 48 13.78 -13.04 -25.90
C GLY A 48 13.22 -11.62 -25.91
N SER A 49 12.71 -11.15 -24.76
CA SER A 49 12.08 -9.82 -24.59
C SER A 49 12.81 -8.97 -23.55
N ASP A 50 14.14 -9.03 -23.57
CA ASP A 50 15.07 -8.38 -22.64
C ASP A 50 14.92 -6.84 -22.61
N GLU A 51 14.44 -6.22 -23.68
CA GLU A 51 14.20 -4.77 -23.75
C GLU A 51 12.91 -4.32 -23.06
N THR A 52 12.07 -5.26 -22.65
CA THR A 52 10.74 -4.98 -22.06
C THR A 52 10.61 -5.35 -20.58
N GLN A 53 11.73 -5.38 -19.85
CA GLN A 53 11.71 -5.75 -18.43
C GLN A 53 11.04 -4.69 -17.55
N ILE A 54 10.37 -5.16 -16.50
CA ILE A 54 9.86 -4.31 -15.42
C ILE A 54 11.05 -3.63 -14.74
N GLY A 55 10.97 -2.30 -14.60
CA GLY A 55 12.06 -1.44 -14.12
C GLY A 55 12.77 -0.69 -15.25
N GLU A 56 12.72 -1.20 -16.48
CA GLU A 56 13.36 -0.59 -17.64
C GLU A 56 12.31 -0.03 -18.62
N ALA A 57 11.29 -0.81 -18.90
CA ALA A 57 10.20 -0.44 -19.80
C ALA A 57 9.15 0.45 -19.13
N SER A 58 8.51 1.31 -19.93
CA SER A 58 7.36 2.09 -19.46
C SER A 58 6.16 1.19 -19.17
N VAL A 59 5.25 1.65 -18.29
CA VAL A 59 4.00 0.95 -17.99
C VAL A 59 3.17 0.68 -19.25
N SER A 60 3.15 1.61 -20.21
CA SER A 60 2.46 1.44 -21.49
C SER A 60 3.08 0.33 -22.35
N ALA A 61 4.41 0.23 -22.38
CA ALA A 61 5.10 -0.86 -23.07
C ALA A 61 4.80 -2.22 -22.40
N LEU A 62 4.81 -2.27 -21.07
CA LEU A 62 4.45 -3.46 -20.31
C LEU A 62 3.00 -3.90 -20.55
N LYS A 63 2.05 -2.95 -20.65
CA LYS A 63 0.65 -3.23 -21.02
C LYS A 63 0.55 -3.86 -22.42
N ASN A 64 1.32 -3.35 -23.39
CA ASN A 64 1.37 -3.95 -24.73
C ASN A 64 1.94 -5.38 -24.68
N VAL A 65 3.01 -5.61 -23.90
CA VAL A 65 3.58 -6.95 -23.71
C VAL A 65 2.58 -7.89 -23.04
N ALA A 66 1.88 -7.43 -22.00
CA ALA A 66 0.87 -8.21 -21.30
C ALA A 66 -0.31 -8.60 -22.20
N PHE A 67 -0.62 -7.78 -23.20
CA PHE A 67 -1.63 -8.07 -24.22
C PHE A 67 -1.11 -9.07 -25.26
N VAL A 68 0.05 -8.81 -25.86
CA VAL A 68 0.59 -9.62 -26.98
C VAL A 68 1.16 -10.96 -26.51
N LYS A 69 1.78 -11.00 -25.34
CA LYS A 69 2.51 -12.16 -24.78
C LYS A 69 1.82 -12.77 -23.56
N ASN A 70 0.51 -12.55 -23.41
CA ASN A 70 -0.28 -13.03 -22.27
C ASN A 70 -0.09 -14.54 -22.01
N SER A 71 -0.06 -15.36 -23.06
CA SER A 71 0.10 -16.82 -22.94
C SER A 71 1.46 -17.25 -22.36
N PHE A 72 2.48 -16.40 -22.47
CA PHE A 72 3.83 -16.68 -21.97
C PHE A 72 4.08 -16.08 -20.58
N VAL A 73 3.50 -14.91 -20.30
CA VAL A 73 3.69 -14.18 -19.03
C VAL A 73 2.35 -13.70 -18.47
N PRO A 74 1.43 -14.61 -18.12
CA PRO A 74 0.05 -14.24 -17.79
C PRO A 74 -0.06 -13.39 -16.51
N THR A 75 0.90 -13.54 -15.58
CA THR A 75 0.90 -12.81 -14.32
C THR A 75 1.34 -11.35 -14.46
N LEU A 76 1.85 -10.92 -15.62
CA LEU A 76 2.22 -9.53 -15.88
C LEU A 76 1.02 -8.57 -15.71
N ASN A 77 -0.18 -8.98 -16.15
CA ASN A 77 -1.41 -8.21 -15.97
C ASN A 77 -1.72 -7.94 -14.48
N ASN A 78 -1.30 -8.82 -13.58
CA ASN A 78 -1.54 -8.66 -12.14
C ASN A 78 -0.53 -7.72 -11.48
N VAL A 79 0.67 -7.55 -12.06
CA VAL A 79 1.73 -6.69 -11.50
C VAL A 79 1.66 -5.26 -12.02
N ILE A 80 1.23 -5.06 -13.27
CA ILE A 80 1.12 -3.73 -13.89
C ILE A 80 0.44 -2.68 -13.00
N PRO A 81 -0.69 -2.95 -12.31
CA PRO A 81 -1.33 -1.96 -11.44
C PRO A 81 -0.42 -1.42 -10.33
N TYR A 82 0.49 -2.23 -9.80
CA TYR A 82 1.44 -1.81 -8.76
C TYR A 82 2.50 -0.82 -9.28
N LEU A 83 2.71 -0.80 -10.61
CA LEU A 83 3.71 0.03 -11.27
C LEU A 83 3.20 1.45 -11.59
N GLU A 84 1.89 1.70 -11.44
CA GLU A 84 1.24 2.95 -11.87
C GLU A 84 1.55 4.15 -10.96
N VAL A 85 2.20 3.95 -9.81
CA VAL A 85 2.52 5.03 -8.86
C VAL A 85 3.63 5.98 -9.36
N SER A 86 4.44 5.56 -10.33
CA SER A 86 5.58 6.37 -10.81
C SER A 86 5.93 6.06 -12.25
N SER A 87 6.30 7.08 -13.03
CA SER A 87 6.90 6.90 -14.35
C SER A 87 8.37 6.48 -14.26
N ASN A 88 9.06 6.77 -13.16
CA ASN A 88 10.42 6.33 -12.91
C ASN A 88 10.42 4.89 -12.38
N GLN A 89 10.36 3.94 -13.31
CA GLN A 89 10.20 2.52 -13.03
C GLN A 89 11.41 1.94 -12.30
N ASP A 90 12.63 2.26 -12.73
CA ASP A 90 13.85 1.75 -12.09
C ASP A 90 13.94 2.14 -10.60
N TYR A 91 13.64 3.40 -10.29
CA TYR A 91 13.54 3.86 -8.91
C TYR A 91 12.46 3.11 -8.12
N LEU A 92 11.27 2.97 -8.71
CA LEU A 92 10.14 2.29 -8.08
C LEU A 92 10.47 0.84 -7.73
N ILE A 93 11.05 0.08 -8.67
CA ILE A 93 11.40 -1.33 -8.44
C ILE A 93 12.45 -1.45 -7.34
N LYS A 94 13.46 -0.57 -7.33
CA LYS A 94 14.43 -0.51 -6.24
C LYS A 94 13.74 -0.31 -4.90
N ARG A 95 12.84 0.68 -4.77
CA ARG A 95 12.15 0.95 -3.49
C ARG A 95 11.23 -0.18 -3.05
N ILE A 96 10.48 -0.79 -3.97
CA ILE A 96 9.65 -1.96 -3.65
C ILE A 96 10.53 -3.10 -3.11
N SER A 97 11.70 -3.32 -3.73
CA SER A 97 12.64 -4.33 -3.27
C SER A 97 13.25 -3.98 -1.91
N ASP A 98 13.72 -2.75 -1.70
CA ASP A 98 14.32 -2.30 -0.43
C ASP A 98 13.31 -2.44 0.72
N LEU A 99 12.08 -1.92 0.54
CA LEU A 99 11.01 -1.95 1.53
C LEU A 99 10.54 -3.39 1.85
N GLY A 100 10.67 -4.31 0.89
CA GLY A 100 10.34 -5.72 1.08
C GLY A 100 11.46 -6.59 1.67
N ASN A 101 12.70 -6.09 1.77
CA ASN A 101 13.88 -6.92 2.01
C ASN A 101 14.05 -7.32 3.49
N ASP A 102 13.90 -6.37 4.41
CA ASP A 102 14.08 -6.59 5.87
C ASP A 102 12.82 -7.15 6.56
N GLY A 103 11.70 -7.21 5.83
CA GLY A 103 10.43 -7.70 6.34
C GLY A 103 9.72 -6.77 7.33
N CYS A 104 10.18 -5.55 7.61
CA CYS A 104 9.56 -4.60 8.54
C CYS A 104 9.60 -3.12 8.09
N LEU A 105 9.88 -2.86 6.80
CA LEU A 105 9.99 -1.50 6.26
C LEU A 105 11.02 -0.66 7.05
N ALA A 106 12.18 -1.22 7.44
CA ALA A 106 13.13 -0.51 8.31
C ALA A 106 13.70 0.74 7.62
N ASP A 107 13.98 0.64 6.32
CA ASP A 107 14.47 1.72 5.45
C ASP A 107 13.38 2.70 4.99
N PHE A 108 12.20 2.68 5.63
CA PHE A 108 11.10 3.58 5.30
C PHE A 108 11.44 5.04 5.61
N ASN A 109 11.27 5.91 4.61
CA ASN A 109 11.39 7.36 4.69
C ASN A 109 10.07 8.01 4.25
N TRP A 110 9.28 8.52 5.19
CA TRP A 110 7.87 8.84 4.98
C TRP A 110 7.60 9.97 3.99
N ASP A 111 8.34 11.08 4.07
CA ASP A 111 8.19 12.29 3.24
C ASP A 111 9.21 12.38 2.10
N GLY A 112 9.98 11.32 1.90
CA GLY A 112 10.94 11.23 0.82
C GLY A 112 11.11 9.78 0.39
N GLY A 113 12.31 9.42 -0.02
CA GLY A 113 12.67 8.03 -0.30
C GLY A 113 14.15 7.83 -0.08
N CYS A 114 14.81 7.11 -0.98
CA CYS A 114 16.26 6.90 -0.93
C CYS A 114 16.98 7.57 -2.11
N ALA A 115 18.29 7.79 -1.95
CA ALA A 115 19.16 8.15 -3.07
C ALA A 115 19.11 7.06 -4.16
N HIS A 116 19.24 7.47 -5.41
CA HIS A 116 19.14 6.59 -6.56
C HIS A 116 20.12 7.01 -7.67
N LYS A 117 20.89 6.05 -8.20
CA LYS A 117 21.94 6.28 -9.22
C LYS A 117 22.88 7.44 -8.87
N GLY A 118 23.31 7.50 -7.61
CA GLY A 118 24.23 8.52 -7.11
C GLY A 118 23.62 9.91 -6.89
N LYS A 119 22.30 10.08 -7.11
CA LYS A 119 21.59 11.33 -6.86
C LYS A 119 20.75 11.23 -5.58
N PRO A 120 20.63 12.32 -4.79
CA PRO A 120 19.69 12.36 -3.67
C PRO A 120 18.24 12.22 -4.17
N TRP A 121 17.34 11.89 -3.25
CA TRP A 121 15.90 11.89 -3.55
C TRP A 121 15.42 13.33 -3.81
N GLU A 122 14.45 13.48 -4.73
CA GLU A 122 13.84 14.75 -5.10
C GLU A 122 12.32 14.57 -5.29
N ASP A 123 11.57 15.67 -5.23
CA ASP A 123 10.10 15.68 -5.23
C ASP A 123 9.42 15.10 -6.49
N HIS A 124 10.16 14.88 -7.58
CA HIS A 124 9.64 14.22 -8.77
C HIS A 124 9.56 12.69 -8.63
N LEU A 125 10.21 12.12 -7.60
CA LEU A 125 10.14 10.71 -7.25
C LEU A 125 9.03 10.50 -6.20
N PRO A 126 8.34 9.34 -6.21
CA PRO A 126 7.37 9.07 -5.17
C PRO A 126 8.05 8.92 -3.81
N THR A 127 7.36 9.36 -2.77
CA THR A 127 7.77 9.08 -1.39
C THR A 127 7.49 7.63 -1.03
N ASP A 128 8.16 7.07 -0.01
CA ASP A 128 7.84 5.72 0.44
C ASP A 128 6.40 5.64 0.94
N SER A 129 5.85 6.71 1.56
CA SER A 129 4.44 6.73 1.94
C SER A 129 3.51 6.57 0.73
N ALA A 130 3.80 7.25 -0.37
CA ALA A 130 3.03 7.13 -1.61
C ALA A 130 3.13 5.71 -2.19
N ILE A 131 4.34 5.12 -2.21
CA ILE A 131 4.55 3.74 -2.66
C ILE A 131 3.77 2.75 -1.78
N VAL A 132 3.93 2.82 -0.46
CA VAL A 132 3.29 1.89 0.49
C VAL A 132 1.77 1.97 0.41
N MET A 133 1.19 3.18 0.36
CA MET A 133 -0.26 3.35 0.24
C MET A 133 -0.78 2.83 -1.11
N HIS A 134 -0.10 3.14 -2.22
CA HIS A 134 -0.48 2.63 -3.54
C HIS A 134 -0.44 1.10 -3.61
N LEU A 135 0.62 0.49 -3.09
CA LEU A 135 0.78 -0.96 -3.03
C LEU A 135 -0.31 -1.61 -2.16
N LEU A 136 -0.65 -1.01 -1.01
CA LEU A 136 -1.74 -1.48 -0.17
C LEU A 136 -3.08 -1.42 -0.90
N CYS A 137 -3.42 -0.28 -1.51
CA CYS A 137 -4.66 -0.10 -2.25
C CYS A 137 -4.77 -1.10 -3.40
N THR A 138 -3.71 -1.24 -4.20
CA THR A 138 -3.63 -2.19 -5.32
C THR A 138 -3.79 -3.64 -4.84
N TYR A 139 -3.17 -3.99 -3.71
CA TYR A 139 -3.34 -5.31 -3.10
C TYR A 139 -4.79 -5.53 -2.69
N LEU A 140 -5.42 -4.58 -2.00
CA LEU A 140 -6.80 -4.71 -1.54
C LEU A 140 -7.78 -4.78 -2.72
N ASP A 141 -7.56 -3.99 -3.79
CA ASP A 141 -8.32 -4.08 -5.03
C ASP A 141 -8.32 -5.52 -5.59
N SER A 142 -7.17 -6.19 -5.60
CA SER A 142 -7.06 -7.58 -6.07
C SER A 142 -7.71 -8.62 -5.13
N ARG A 143 -8.14 -8.22 -3.93
CA ARG A 143 -8.86 -9.08 -2.97
C ARG A 143 -10.37 -8.82 -2.97
N PHE A 144 -10.82 -7.75 -3.62
CA PHE A 144 -12.23 -7.44 -3.73
C PHE A 144 -12.86 -8.20 -4.90
N PRO A 145 -14.14 -8.61 -4.79
CA PRO A 145 -14.85 -9.24 -5.89
C PRO A 145 -14.99 -8.27 -7.06
N ALA A 146 -15.02 -8.82 -8.28
CA ALA A 146 -15.29 -8.04 -9.47
C ALA A 146 -16.62 -7.27 -9.32
N ASN A 147 -16.59 -5.97 -9.61
CA ASN A 147 -17.73 -5.09 -9.47
C ASN A 147 -17.97 -4.36 -10.80
N PRO A 148 -19.15 -4.52 -11.45
CA PRO A 148 -19.45 -3.84 -12.71
C PRO A 148 -19.35 -2.31 -12.66
N LYS A 149 -19.47 -1.70 -11.47
CA LYS A 149 -19.28 -0.25 -11.28
C LYS A 149 -17.80 0.18 -11.40
N TYR A 150 -16.88 -0.75 -11.20
CA TYR A 150 -15.42 -0.53 -11.21
C TYR A 150 -14.76 -1.55 -12.15
N PRO A 151 -14.98 -1.41 -13.48
CA PRO A 151 -14.50 -2.39 -14.47
C PRO A 151 -12.98 -2.41 -14.60
N ASP A 152 -12.28 -1.41 -14.08
CA ASP A 152 -10.82 -1.34 -13.98
C ASP A 152 -10.25 -2.17 -12.81
N GLY A 153 -11.11 -2.83 -12.03
CA GLY A 153 -10.73 -3.66 -10.89
C GLY A 153 -10.40 -2.85 -9.63
N LYS A 154 -10.56 -1.52 -9.63
CA LYS A 154 -10.16 -0.64 -8.51
C LYS A 154 -11.26 -0.47 -7.47
N ALA A 155 -11.95 -1.56 -7.12
CA ALA A 155 -13.15 -1.52 -6.30
C ALA A 155 -12.90 -1.06 -4.86
N PHE A 156 -11.80 -1.45 -4.23
CA PHE A 156 -11.42 -0.95 -2.91
C PHE A 156 -11.04 0.53 -3.01
N SER A 157 -10.12 0.87 -3.91
CA SER A 157 -9.60 2.22 -4.06
C SER A 157 -10.71 3.24 -4.35
N ALA A 158 -11.66 2.90 -5.22
CA ALA A 158 -12.76 3.79 -5.58
C ALA A 158 -13.77 4.04 -4.44
N GLN A 159 -13.83 3.16 -3.44
CA GLN A 159 -14.79 3.24 -2.33
C GLN A 159 -14.16 3.69 -1.01
N HIS A 160 -12.87 3.39 -0.81
CA HIS A 160 -12.21 3.48 0.50
C HIS A 160 -10.90 4.26 0.47
N PHE A 161 -10.52 4.85 -0.66
CA PHE A 161 -9.40 5.75 -0.78
C PHE A 161 -9.79 7.05 -1.48
N MET A 162 -9.35 8.18 -0.93
CA MET A 162 -9.65 9.51 -1.46
C MET A 162 -8.36 10.27 -1.72
N ALA A 163 -8.19 10.74 -2.95
CA ALA A 163 -7.06 11.56 -3.37
C ALA A 163 -7.21 13.02 -2.91
N PRO A 164 -6.12 13.81 -2.83
CA PRO A 164 -6.13 15.18 -2.30
C PRO A 164 -7.16 16.13 -2.90
N GLN A 165 -7.43 15.99 -4.20
CA GLN A 165 -8.37 16.82 -4.95
C GLN A 165 -9.84 16.43 -4.75
N ALA A 166 -10.12 15.26 -4.18
CA ALA A 166 -11.49 14.83 -3.91
C ALA A 166 -12.02 15.49 -2.64
N LYS A 167 -13.34 15.74 -2.63
CA LYS A 167 -14.05 16.29 -1.48
C LYS A 167 -14.82 15.15 -0.80
N PRO A 168 -14.71 15.02 0.54
CA PRO A 168 -15.58 14.12 1.27
C PRO A 168 -17.04 14.51 1.06
N ASN A 169 -17.85 13.54 0.65
CA ASN A 169 -19.29 13.73 0.57
C ASN A 169 -19.91 13.11 1.83
N PHE A 170 -20.32 13.96 2.76
CA PHE A 170 -20.92 13.56 4.04
C PHE A 170 -22.42 13.26 3.95
N ASP A 171 -23.01 13.33 2.76
CA ASP A 171 -24.38 12.85 2.51
C ASP A 171 -24.41 11.32 2.37
N GLN A 172 -23.28 10.64 2.64
CA GLN A 172 -23.16 9.18 2.60
C GLN A 172 -23.62 8.54 3.92
N HIS A 173 -23.94 7.25 3.82
CA HIS A 173 -24.53 6.47 4.92
C HIS A 173 -23.62 6.43 6.16
N SER A 174 -24.18 6.09 7.32
CA SER A 174 -23.47 5.95 8.60
C SER A 174 -22.23 5.04 8.55
N ASP A 175 -22.16 4.17 7.54
CA ASP A 175 -21.14 3.14 7.40
C ASP A 175 -19.99 3.59 6.47
N TYR A 176 -19.93 4.87 6.11
CA TYR A 176 -18.87 5.42 5.26
C TYR A 176 -17.51 5.31 5.95
N LEU A 177 -16.53 4.66 5.30
CA LEU A 177 -15.20 4.45 5.86
C LEU A 177 -14.14 4.60 4.75
N THR A 178 -13.25 5.57 4.87
CA THR A 178 -12.30 5.93 3.80
C THR A 178 -11.00 6.49 4.36
N ILE A 179 -9.86 6.11 3.77
CA ILE A 179 -8.58 6.79 3.99
C ILE A 179 -8.50 7.98 3.03
N TYR A 180 -8.30 9.18 3.57
CA TYR A 180 -8.21 10.41 2.81
C TYR A 180 -6.80 10.97 2.81
N GLN A 181 -6.12 10.93 1.66
CA GLN A 181 -4.86 11.64 1.48
C GLN A 181 -5.18 13.12 1.22
N THR A 182 -4.77 14.01 2.13
CA THR A 182 -5.03 15.46 2.02
C THR A 182 -3.85 16.24 1.45
N LYS A 183 -2.64 15.68 1.50
CA LYS A 183 -1.42 16.27 0.94
C LYS A 183 -0.57 15.19 0.27
N VAL A 184 0.05 15.56 -0.85
CA VAL A 184 1.01 14.68 -1.57
C VAL A 184 2.41 14.80 -0.96
N ASN A 185 2.90 16.02 -0.74
CA ASN A 185 4.23 16.28 -0.19
C ASN A 185 4.23 17.47 0.80
N PRO A 186 4.67 17.30 2.07
CA PRO A 186 4.82 16.00 2.71
C PRO A 186 3.47 15.26 2.78
N PRO A 187 3.45 13.92 2.66
CA PRO A 187 2.23 13.14 2.61
C PRO A 187 1.46 13.23 3.93
N HIS A 188 0.13 13.42 3.85
CA HIS A 188 -0.74 13.46 5.02
C HIS A 188 -2.04 12.71 4.77
N TYR A 189 -2.31 11.74 5.62
CA TYR A 189 -3.48 10.87 5.59
C TYR A 189 -4.36 11.12 6.81
N LYS A 190 -5.67 11.18 6.55
CA LYS A 190 -6.77 11.24 7.51
C LYS A 190 -7.66 10.02 7.31
N VAL A 191 -8.58 9.78 8.23
CA VAL A 191 -9.62 8.75 8.07
C VAL A 191 -10.98 9.41 8.19
N VAL A 192 -11.87 9.13 7.25
CA VAL A 192 -13.28 9.53 7.31
C VAL A 192 -14.08 8.34 7.82
N ILE A 193 -14.87 8.53 8.89
CA ILE A 193 -15.75 7.52 9.48
C ILE A 193 -17.13 8.16 9.64
N GLY A 194 -18.13 7.66 8.93
CA GLY A 194 -19.42 8.32 8.78
C GLY A 194 -19.23 9.76 8.29
N ASN A 195 -19.61 10.72 9.15
CA ASN A 195 -19.54 12.15 8.85
C ASN A 195 -18.33 12.85 9.47
N ASP A 196 -17.50 12.13 10.20
CA ASP A 196 -16.37 12.69 10.93
C ASP A 196 -15.06 12.48 10.16
N ILE A 197 -14.20 13.51 10.17
CA ILE A 197 -12.83 13.42 9.67
C ILE A 197 -11.87 13.38 10.85
N TYR A 198 -11.16 12.26 10.99
CA TYR A 198 -10.12 12.07 11.98
C TYR A 198 -8.77 12.55 11.43
N ASP A 199 -8.32 13.71 11.91
CA ASP A 199 -7.00 14.24 11.61
C ASP A 199 -5.95 13.63 12.53
N LEU A 200 -5.01 12.89 11.93
CA LEU A 200 -4.00 12.13 12.66
C LEU A 200 -2.72 12.95 12.84
N PRO A 201 -1.86 12.62 13.82
CA PRO A 201 -0.57 13.27 13.96
C PRO A 201 0.24 13.21 12.65
N LYS A 202 0.86 14.33 12.28
CA LYS A 202 1.75 14.44 11.10
C LYS A 202 3.07 13.70 11.34
N GLY A 203 3.79 13.41 10.26
CA GLY A 203 5.15 12.87 10.30
C GLY A 203 5.22 11.36 10.03
N ARG A 204 6.34 10.75 10.43
CA ARG A 204 6.73 9.37 10.06
C ARG A 204 5.64 8.31 10.22
N ASN A 205 4.85 8.39 11.28
CA ASN A 205 3.84 7.37 11.58
C ASN A 205 2.44 7.70 11.05
N ASN A 206 2.23 8.86 10.42
CA ASN A 206 0.90 9.29 9.97
C ASN A 206 0.20 8.25 9.08
N LEU A 207 0.94 7.71 8.10
CA LEU A 207 0.47 6.63 7.23
C LEU A 207 -0.01 5.40 8.01
N PHE A 208 0.83 4.92 8.93
CA PHE A 208 0.53 3.72 9.72
C PHE A 208 -0.63 3.96 10.67
N HIS A 209 -0.74 5.15 11.28
CA HIS A 209 -1.89 5.53 12.10
C HIS A 209 -3.19 5.52 11.28
N ALA A 210 -3.16 6.01 10.04
CA ALA A 210 -4.34 6.05 9.17
C ALA A 210 -4.81 4.64 8.80
N ILE A 211 -3.88 3.78 8.39
CA ILE A 211 -4.18 2.37 8.08
C ILE A 211 -4.68 1.64 9.33
N LEU A 212 -4.03 1.84 10.49
CA LEU A 212 -4.46 1.20 11.74
C LEU A 212 -5.86 1.65 12.17
N LEU A 213 -6.17 2.95 12.13
CA LEU A 213 -7.49 3.45 12.48
C LEU A 213 -8.56 2.89 11.54
N PHE A 214 -8.29 2.87 10.23
CA PHE A 214 -9.17 2.26 9.23
C PHE A 214 -9.45 0.77 9.51
N LEU A 215 -8.40 -0.01 9.78
CA LEU A 215 -8.53 -1.43 10.09
C LEU A 215 -9.19 -1.68 11.46
N HIS A 216 -8.99 -0.76 12.41
CA HIS A 216 -9.58 -0.85 13.75
C HIS A 216 -11.10 -0.66 13.68
N GLU A 217 -11.55 0.27 12.85
CA GLU A 217 -12.98 0.46 12.56
C GLU A 217 -13.60 -0.79 11.95
N ILE A 218 -12.93 -1.39 10.94
CA ILE A 218 -13.37 -2.66 10.35
C ILE A 218 -13.48 -3.75 11.42
N LYS A 219 -12.47 -3.88 12.29
CA LYS A 219 -12.44 -4.90 13.34
C LYS A 219 -13.55 -4.72 14.37
N THR A 220 -13.82 -3.49 14.80
CA THR A 220 -14.64 -3.21 15.99
C THR A 220 -16.07 -2.82 15.69
N LYS A 221 -16.33 -2.23 14.52
CA LYS A 221 -17.66 -1.74 14.12
C LYS A 221 -18.27 -2.51 12.95
N HIS A 222 -17.44 -3.11 12.10
CA HIS A 222 -17.91 -3.88 10.94
C HIS A 222 -17.66 -5.39 11.08
N ASN A 223 -17.48 -5.91 12.30
CA ASN A 223 -17.29 -7.35 12.57
C ASN A 223 -16.16 -8.01 11.75
N GLY A 224 -15.13 -7.23 11.41
CA GLY A 224 -14.01 -7.70 10.59
C GLY A 224 -14.31 -7.81 9.09
N MET A 225 -15.39 -7.21 8.62
CA MET A 225 -15.84 -7.22 7.23
C MET A 225 -15.79 -5.81 6.63
N LEU A 226 -15.45 -5.71 5.34
CA LEU A 226 -15.63 -4.49 4.57
C LEU A 226 -16.40 -4.86 3.29
N GLY A 227 -17.68 -4.49 3.25
CA GLY A 227 -18.63 -5.09 2.31
C GLY A 227 -18.65 -6.62 2.46
N ASN A 228 -18.41 -7.34 1.36
CA ASN A 228 -18.39 -8.81 1.34
C ASN A 228 -16.98 -9.42 1.55
N VAL A 229 -15.99 -8.60 1.92
CA VAL A 229 -14.60 -9.05 2.06
C VAL A 229 -14.23 -9.16 3.54
N ALA A 230 -13.80 -10.36 3.96
CA ALA A 230 -13.32 -10.60 5.31
C ALA A 230 -11.86 -10.16 5.48
N PHE A 231 -11.59 -9.35 6.51
CA PHE A 231 -10.23 -8.90 6.88
C PHE A 231 -9.59 -9.80 7.97
N GLY A 232 -10.39 -10.66 8.60
CA GLY A 232 -9.96 -11.69 9.55
C GLY A 232 -9.37 -12.94 8.90
N THR A 233 -9.26 -14.03 9.67
CA THR A 233 -8.58 -15.28 9.29
C THR A 233 -9.18 -16.01 8.09
N SER A 234 -10.45 -15.78 7.79
CA SER A 234 -11.15 -16.37 6.64
C SER A 234 -10.89 -15.66 5.30
N GLY A 235 -10.16 -14.54 5.30
CA GLY A 235 -9.93 -13.73 4.10
C GLY A 235 -8.53 -13.13 4.01
N ILE A 236 -8.42 -11.81 4.08
CA ILE A 236 -7.14 -11.08 3.95
C ILE A 236 -6.19 -11.39 5.12
N ASN A 237 -6.74 -11.72 6.29
CA ASN A 237 -5.99 -12.02 7.51
C ASN A 237 -4.96 -10.93 7.85
N ILE A 238 -5.43 -9.68 7.92
CA ILE A 238 -4.64 -8.52 8.38
C ILE A 238 -5.01 -8.13 9.81
N LEU A 239 -6.22 -8.43 10.29
CA LEU A 239 -6.67 -7.98 11.63
C LEU A 239 -5.91 -8.60 12.81
N TRP A 240 -5.06 -9.61 12.56
CA TRP A 240 -4.14 -10.13 13.58
C TRP A 240 -3.09 -9.10 13.99
N ILE A 241 -2.83 -8.04 13.21
CA ILE A 241 -1.88 -7.00 13.62
C ILE A 241 -2.27 -6.33 14.94
N MET A 242 -3.58 -6.35 15.26
CA MET A 242 -4.15 -5.85 16.52
C MET A 242 -4.39 -6.96 17.54
N THR A 243 -3.71 -8.10 17.43
CA THR A 243 -3.69 -9.12 18.47
C THR A 243 -2.33 -9.14 19.16
N HIS A 244 -2.32 -9.54 20.42
CA HIS A 244 -1.09 -9.81 21.14
C HIS A 244 -0.53 -11.14 20.61
N LYS A 245 0.37 -11.11 19.62
CA LYS A 245 1.17 -12.30 19.36
C LYS A 245 2.22 -12.43 20.46
N TYR A 246 2.02 -13.40 21.34
CA TYR A 246 3.14 -14.05 22.02
C TYR A 246 4.06 -14.63 20.93
N ARG A 247 5.37 -14.41 21.12
CA ARG A 247 6.44 -15.00 20.33
C ARG A 247 6.28 -16.52 20.24
#